data_AF-A0A5S3VXT5-F1
#
_entry.id   AF-A0A5S3VXT5-F1
#
_cell.length_a   1.000
_cell.length_b   1.000
_cell.length_c   1.000
_cell.angle_alpha   90.00
_cell.angle_beta   90.00
_cell.angle_gamma   90.00
#
_symmetry.space_group_name_H-M   'P 1'
#
loop_
_entity.id
_entity.type
_entity.pdbx_description
1 polymer ?
#
loop_
_entity_poly.entity_id
_entity_poly.type
_entity_poly.pdbx_seq_one_letter_code
_entity_poly.pdbx_strand_id
1 'polypeptide(L)'
;MGIKKKRNTSCHEANYNYHIRKAREAARGLHGYERALKISEYFEEAGHPHAQYTFTELRMSDNWGQTDREFAIDLMQKMAHLLATNEMNRN
;
A
#
# COMPACT_ATOMS: atom_id res chain seq x y z
N MET A 1 -36.55 -0.17 8.98
CA MET A 1 -35.54 -1.25 8.94
C MET A 1 -34.30 -0.72 8.23
N GLY A 2 -33.24 -0.38 8.96
CA GLY A 2 -31.99 0.05 8.35
C GLY A 2 -31.27 -1.13 7.75
N ILE A 3 -31.04 -1.12 6.45
CA ILE A 3 -30.21 -2.12 5.76
C ILE A 3 -28.79 -1.95 6.28
N LYS A 4 -28.37 -2.77 7.25
CA LYS A 4 -26.97 -2.88 7.63
C LYS A 4 -26.25 -3.56 6.47
N LYS A 5 -25.63 -2.76 5.59
CA LYS A 5 -24.69 -3.23 4.57
C LYS A 5 -23.67 -4.13 5.28
N LYS A 6 -23.70 -5.44 5.06
CA LYS A 6 -22.68 -6.38 5.55
C LYS A 6 -21.35 -5.82 5.08
N ARG A 7 -20.51 -5.31 5.98
CA ARG A 7 -19.18 -4.85 5.59
C ARG A 7 -18.44 -6.08 5.09
N ASN A 8 -18.01 -6.02 3.84
CA ASN A 8 -17.24 -7.05 3.16
C ASN A 8 -15.78 -7.03 3.68
N THR A 9 -15.61 -7.04 5.00
CA THR A 9 -14.30 -6.87 5.66
C THR A 9 -13.32 -7.98 5.28
N SER A 10 -13.80 -9.19 4.98
CA SER A 10 -12.91 -10.31 4.62
C SER A 10 -12.29 -10.17 3.23
N CYS A 11 -12.96 -9.56 2.24
CA CYS A 11 -12.34 -9.36 0.92
C CYS A 11 -11.37 -8.17 0.91
N HIS A 12 -11.69 -7.09 1.64
CA HIS A 12 -10.75 -5.98 1.83
C HIS A 12 -9.47 -6.45 2.54
N GLU A 13 -9.60 -7.16 3.65
CA GLU A 13 -8.45 -7.65 4.41
C GLU A 13 -7.62 -8.67 3.60
N ALA A 14 -8.28 -9.53 2.81
CA ALA A 14 -7.59 -10.46 1.92
C ALA A 14 -6.78 -9.73 0.85
N ASN A 15 -7.37 -8.74 0.17
CA ASN A 15 -6.69 -7.96 -0.85
C ASN A 15 -5.54 -7.12 -0.26
N TYR A 16 -5.79 -6.47 0.87
CA TYR A 16 -4.76 -5.73 1.60
C TYR A 16 -3.55 -6.62 1.91
N ASN A 17 -3.78 -7.79 2.54
CA ASN A 17 -2.71 -8.72 2.90
C ASN A 17 -2.01 -9.31 1.66
N TYR A 18 -2.75 -9.55 0.59
CA TYR A 18 -2.20 -9.96 -0.70
C TYR A 18 -1.19 -8.94 -1.23
N HIS A 19 -1.55 -7.66 -1.27
CA HIS A 19 -0.67 -6.60 -1.74
C HIS A 19 0.54 -6.37 -0.84
N ILE A 20 0.39 -6.44 0.49
CA ILE A 20 1.52 -6.37 1.42
C ILE A 20 2.54 -7.48 1.13
N ARG A 21 2.08 -8.73 0.94
CA ARG A 21 2.97 -9.85 0.63
C ARG A 21 3.70 -9.65 -0.70
N LYS A 22 2.98 -9.22 -1.73
CA LYS A 22 3.54 -9.00 -3.07
C LYS A 22 4.52 -7.84 -3.13
N ALA A 23 4.24 -6.73 -2.44
CA ALA A 23 5.18 -5.62 -2.32
C ALA A 23 6.49 -6.05 -1.60
N ARG A 24 6.38 -6.86 -0.55
CA ARG A 24 7.56 -7.44 0.14
C ARG A 24 8.37 -8.37 -0.75
N GLU A 25 7.69 -9.21 -1.56
CA GLU A 25 8.34 -10.07 -2.54
C GLU A 25 9.10 -9.24 -3.58
N ALA A 26 8.47 -8.18 -4.11
CA ALA A 26 9.06 -7.30 -5.12
C ALA A 26 10.29 -6.55 -4.62
N ALA A 27 10.29 -6.11 -3.35
CA ALA A 27 11.36 -5.31 -2.77
C ALA A 27 12.39 -6.13 -1.95
N ARG A 28 12.37 -7.46 -2.09
CA ARG A 28 13.22 -8.37 -1.31
C ARG A 28 14.70 -8.15 -1.60
N GLY A 29 15.48 -7.93 -0.55
CA GLY A 29 16.93 -7.71 -0.67
C GLY A 29 17.31 -6.28 -1.07
N LEU A 30 16.34 -5.40 -1.31
CA LEU A 30 16.57 -3.98 -1.57
C LEU A 30 16.58 -3.20 -0.25
N HIS A 31 17.23 -2.03 -0.28
CA HIS A 31 17.36 -1.13 0.88
C HIS A 31 17.20 0.33 0.51
N GLY A 32 16.87 1.16 1.50
CA GLY A 32 16.76 2.61 1.34
C GLY A 32 15.77 3.01 0.25
N TYR A 33 16.19 4.00 -0.53
CA TYR A 33 15.41 4.56 -1.64
C TYR A 33 15.00 3.51 -2.67
N GLU A 34 15.88 2.56 -3.00
CA GLU A 34 15.62 1.53 -4.00
C GLU A 34 14.47 0.60 -3.57
N ARG A 35 14.43 0.23 -2.29
CA ARG A 35 13.31 -0.55 -1.74
C ARG A 35 11.99 0.19 -1.92
N ALA A 36 11.97 1.48 -1.55
CA ALA A 36 10.77 2.29 -1.62
C ALA A 36 10.29 2.50 -3.07
N LEU A 37 11.22 2.74 -3.99
CA LEU A 37 10.91 2.83 -5.41
C LEU A 37 10.27 1.53 -5.91
N LYS A 38 10.84 0.38 -5.55
CA LYS A 38 10.31 -0.91 -6.00
C LYS A 38 8.94 -1.24 -5.43
N ILE A 39 8.66 -0.81 -4.20
CA ILE A 39 7.31 -0.88 -3.61
C ILE A 39 6.34 -0.02 -4.42
N SER A 40 6.72 1.22 -4.75
CA SER A 40 5.87 2.13 -5.54
C SER A 40 5.57 1.57 -6.93
N GLU A 41 6.58 1.06 -7.64
CA GLU A 41 6.43 0.40 -8.95
C GLU A 41 5.45 -0.76 -8.90
N TYR A 42 5.56 -1.63 -7.89
CA TYR A 42 4.61 -2.73 -7.71
C TYR A 42 3.16 -2.23 -7.59
N PHE A 43 2.92 -1.19 -6.81
CA PHE A 43 1.57 -0.66 -6.62
C PHE A 43 1.05 0.06 -7.86
N GLU A 44 1.92 0.72 -8.63
CA GLU A 44 1.57 1.27 -9.93
C GLU A 44 1.13 0.17 -10.91
N GLU A 45 1.91 -0.91 -11.03
CA GLU A 45 1.58 -2.08 -11.85
C GLU A 45 0.28 -2.77 -11.39
N ALA A 46 0.03 -2.81 -10.07
CA ALA A 46 -1.19 -3.36 -9.49
C ALA A 46 -2.43 -2.46 -9.68
N GLY A 47 -2.29 -1.28 -10.29
CA GLY A 47 -3.40 -0.37 -10.59
C GLY A 47 -3.75 0.57 -9.43
N HIS A 48 -2.82 0.85 -8.53
CA HIS A 48 -2.99 1.90 -7.52
C HIS A 48 -3.18 3.26 -8.21
N PRO A 49 -4.19 4.05 -7.83
CA PRO A 49 -4.59 5.22 -8.59
C PRO A 49 -3.51 6.31 -8.69
N HIS A 50 -2.69 6.48 -7.63
CA HIS A 50 -1.69 7.55 -7.53
C HIS A 50 -0.40 7.10 -6.82
N ALA A 51 0.19 5.96 -7.21
CA ALA A 51 1.31 5.37 -6.45
C ALA A 51 2.48 6.35 -6.24
N GLN A 52 2.94 6.99 -7.33
CA GLN A 52 4.04 7.95 -7.28
C GLN A 52 3.74 9.18 -6.41
N TYR A 53 2.48 9.63 -6.38
CA TYR A 53 2.05 10.72 -5.52
C TYR A 53 2.12 10.30 -4.04
N THR A 54 1.57 9.13 -3.68
CA THR A 54 1.62 8.61 -2.31
C THR A 54 3.06 8.42 -1.84
N PHE A 55 3.95 7.91 -2.69
CA PHE A 55 5.37 7.81 -2.40
C PHE A 55 5.99 9.19 -2.11
N THR A 56 5.73 10.17 -2.98
CA THR A 56 6.29 11.52 -2.85
C THR A 56 5.76 12.22 -1.60
N GLU A 57 4.47 12.10 -1.32
CA GLU A 57 3.83 12.66 -0.12
C GLU A 57 4.43 12.09 1.16
N LEU A 58 4.55 10.77 1.28
CA LEU A 58 5.16 10.11 2.45
C LEU A 58 6.64 10.48 2.63
N ARG A 59 7.37 10.71 1.54
CA ARG A 59 8.77 11.11 1.60
C ARG A 59 8.93 12.56 2.06
N MET A 60 7.97 13.41 1.72
CA MET A 60 7.96 14.83 2.05
C MET A 60 7.25 15.14 3.36
N SER A 61 6.52 14.18 3.94
CA SER A 61 5.96 14.33 5.27
C SER A 61 7.08 14.39 6.31
N ASP A 62 6.80 15.06 7.43
CA ASP A 62 7.78 15.41 8.47
C ASP A 62 8.23 14.17 9.28
N ASN A 63 8.87 13.21 8.59
CA ASN A 63 9.22 11.88 9.09
C ASN A 63 10.64 11.86 9.66
N TRP A 64 11.05 12.94 10.33
CA TRP A 64 12.38 13.06 10.92
C TRP A 64 12.66 11.89 11.87
N GLY A 65 13.76 11.18 11.59
CA GLY A 65 14.18 10.02 12.40
C GLY A 65 13.54 8.69 12.03
N GLN A 66 12.67 8.64 11.01
CA GLN A 66 12.11 7.38 10.53
C GLN A 66 13.19 6.50 9.88
N THR A 67 13.24 5.23 10.25
CA THR A 67 14.13 4.25 9.61
C THR A 67 13.62 3.86 8.23
N ASP A 68 14.54 3.43 7.35
CA ASP A 68 14.21 2.85 6.04
C ASP A 68 13.15 1.73 6.11
N ARG A 69 13.20 0.92 7.17
CA ARG A 69 12.22 -0.15 7.39
C ARG A 69 10.84 0.39 7.72
N GLU A 70 10.75 1.37 8.62
CA GLU A 70 9.49 2.00 9.01
C GLU A 70 8.86 2.73 7.83
N PHE A 71 9.67 3.48 7.06
CA PHE A 71 9.21 4.14 5.85
C PHE A 71 8.59 3.15 4.85
N ALA A 72 9.28 2.03 4.59
CA ALA A 72 8.80 0.99 3.69
C ALA A 72 7.49 0.34 4.19
N ILE A 73 7.35 0.16 5.51
CA ILE A 73 6.12 -0.37 6.11
C ILE A 73 4.97 0.62 5.88
N ASP A 74 5.15 1.89 6.20
CA ASP A 74 4.11 2.91 6.05
C ASP A 74 3.67 3.07 4.60
N LEU A 75 4.64 3.07 3.67
CA LEU A 75 4.38 3.13 2.24
C LEU A 75 3.50 1.95 1.78
N MET A 76 3.87 0.72 2.15
CA MET A 76 3.09 -0.47 1.82
C MET A 76 1.69 -0.41 2.43
N GLN A 77 1.55 0.01 3.69
CA GLN A 77 0.26 0.08 4.38
C GLN A 77 -0.68 1.10 3.72
N LYS A 78 -0.20 2.31 3.44
CA LYS A 78 -1.02 3.35 2.78
C LYS A 78 -1.48 2.92 1.40
N MET A 79 -0.57 2.40 0.57
CA MET A 79 -0.90 1.98 -0.79
C MET A 79 -1.83 0.76 -0.81
N ALA A 80 -1.54 -0.26 0.02
CA ALA A 80 -2.39 -1.46 0.10
C ALA A 80 -3.81 -1.12 0.57
N HIS A 81 -3.97 -0.21 1.53
CA HIS A 81 -5.28 0.18 2.04
C HIS A 81 -6.12 0.84 0.93
N LEU A 82 -5.55 1.80 0.20
CA LEU A 82 -6.28 2.49 -0.86
C LEU A 82 -6.62 1.54 -2.03
N LEU A 83 -5.68 0.70 -2.44
CA LEU A 83 -5.92 -0.27 -3.51
C LEU A 83 -6.99 -1.29 -3.12
N ALA A 84 -6.89 -1.90 -1.95
CA ALA A 84 -7.88 -2.86 -1.46
C ALA A 84 -9.27 -2.25 -1.30
N THR A 85 -9.36 -0.98 -0.87
CA THR A 85 -10.61 -0.23 -0.80
C THR A 85 -11.24 -0.07 -2.19
N ASN A 86 -10.43 0.28 -3.19
CA ASN A 86 -10.91 0.45 -4.57
C ASN A 86 -11.35 -0.87 -5.20
N GLU A 87 -10.61 -1.96 -4.97
CA GLU A 87 -10.97 -3.29 -5.47
C GLU A 87 -12.25 -3.83 -4.83
N MET A 88 -12.45 -3.59 -3.53
CA MET A 88 -13.70 -3.94 -2.85
C MET A 88 -14.90 -3.19 -3.44
N ASN A 89 -14.73 -1.94 -3.87
CA ASN A 89 -15.80 -1.12 -4.46
C ASN A 89 -16.10 -1.46 -5.94
N ARG A 90 -15.23 -2.21 -6.61
CA ARG A 90 -15.39 -2.64 -8.02
C ARG A 90 -16.15 -3.97 -8.15
N ASN A 91 -16.25 -4.75 -7.06
CA ASN A 91 -16.91 -6.05 -6.99
C ASN A 91 -18.29 -5.96 -6.32
#